data_AF-A0A358N8G2-F1
#
_entry.id   AF-A0A358N8G2-F1
#
_cell.length_a   1.000
_cell.length_b   1.000
_cell.length_c   1.000
_cell.angle_alpha   90.00
_cell.angle_beta   90.00
_cell.angle_gamma   90.00
#
_symmetry.space_group_name_H-M   'P 1'
#
loop_
_entity.id
_entity.type
_entity.pdbx_description
1 polymer ?
#
loop_
_entity_poly.entity_id
_entity_poly.type
_entity_poly.pdbx_seq_one_letter_code
_entity_poly.pdbx_strand_id
1 'polypeptide(L)'
;MCEDFRFKRITKLISDGKISEQQGYKIWKRIRSDKDAVKRILSNAVAAGELSQGQADRLLPLVDVEMTYFDSQHGRFGQPKELEQGQFKRGEVTAENRTSIYKRLIAANEKGSIYDFDVASIMKQLYAGFDETTASIEDIAAYRGAMNPRIAQSGSQARVLQMVKMKRNPQTGNQQNRGSYGKGELKIAAPADWIKDLEEPIYSGPQPGEKVLPLTVINLRGSKAGQEFDPVKLAGDKLHLMFFVSESRTFGRFLGQLRNQLQTIEANSKQPWAMSVIVSTDDVNEAEKSFAILDERYPKNLLVGVSKDGAAGPPAYGLDKNLTATVIVAKNGNVLHNLPYVGNAFYTQPHILGAIAEAMKIDHDTLRKYINGQPGDAAGVAAMRGKSGQRQGATNSFREQLTPLVVNQKLSRSEAVQLLSILNNSAELEAKLERLVKANKLTQADAQQLLKSRDSQRNNKTGTRQ
;
A
#
# COMPACT_ATOMS: atom_id res chain seq x y z
N MET A 1 -1.39 -16.84 1.05
CA MET A 1 -0.67 -16.77 2.33
C MET A 1 0.61 -17.62 2.39
N CYS A 2 1.69 -17.01 2.92
CA CYS A 2 3.07 -17.52 3.10
C CYS A 2 3.24 -18.50 4.28
N GLU A 3 3.92 -19.63 4.04
CA GLU A 3 4.20 -20.73 4.97
C GLU A 3 5.11 -20.33 6.15
N ASP A 4 5.99 -19.34 5.94
CA ASP A 4 6.96 -18.87 6.95
C ASP A 4 6.29 -18.32 8.22
N PHE A 5 5.13 -17.67 8.08
CA PHE A 5 4.39 -17.14 9.23
C PHE A 5 3.79 -18.23 10.09
N ARG A 6 3.32 -19.31 9.46
CA ARG A 6 2.77 -20.47 10.17
C ARG A 6 3.87 -21.16 10.96
N PHE A 7 5.05 -21.30 10.37
CA PHE A 7 6.23 -21.82 11.06
C PHE A 7 6.56 -20.99 12.31
N LYS A 8 6.73 -19.66 12.16
CA LYS A 8 7.00 -18.75 13.31
C LYS A 8 5.98 -18.90 14.44
N ARG A 9 4.69 -19.09 14.12
CA ARG A 9 3.63 -19.26 15.11
C ARG A 9 3.73 -20.59 15.86
N ILE A 10 3.93 -21.68 15.13
CA ILE A 10 4.10 -23.01 15.74
C ILE A 10 5.30 -22.99 16.67
N THR A 11 6.41 -22.38 16.25
CA THR A 11 7.60 -22.19 17.08
C THR A 11 7.28 -21.40 18.35
N LYS A 12 6.46 -20.34 18.26
CA LYS A 12 6.01 -19.59 19.44
C LYS A 12 5.16 -20.44 20.40
N LEU A 13 4.26 -21.27 19.88
CA LEU A 13 3.43 -22.14 20.73
C LEU A 13 4.29 -23.19 21.48
N ILE A 14 5.36 -23.67 20.85
CA ILE A 14 6.36 -24.54 21.48
C ILE A 14 7.12 -23.75 22.56
N SER A 15 7.63 -22.56 22.23
CA SER A 15 8.41 -21.75 23.19
C SER A 15 7.58 -21.32 24.41
N ASP A 16 6.29 -21.05 24.21
CA ASP A 16 5.36 -20.69 25.27
C ASP A 16 4.89 -21.91 26.08
N GLY A 17 5.38 -23.13 25.79
CA GLY A 17 5.00 -24.37 26.48
C GLY A 17 3.57 -24.84 26.25
N LYS A 18 2.85 -24.27 25.26
CA LYS A 18 1.44 -24.57 24.99
C LYS A 18 1.25 -25.88 24.23
N ILE A 19 2.27 -26.31 23.49
CA ILE A 19 2.31 -27.57 22.75
C ILE A 19 3.72 -28.15 22.82
N SER A 20 3.86 -29.48 22.70
CA SER A 20 5.16 -30.13 22.60
C SER A 20 5.78 -29.94 21.21
N GLU A 21 7.11 -30.13 21.10
CA GLU A 21 7.81 -30.10 19.81
C GLU A 21 7.23 -31.11 18.81
N GLN A 22 6.87 -32.31 19.27
CA GLN A 22 6.25 -33.34 18.45
C GLN A 22 4.87 -32.91 17.94
N GLN A 23 4.08 -32.23 18.78
CA GLN A 23 2.79 -31.65 18.37
C GLN A 23 2.99 -30.53 17.36
N GLY A 24 3.94 -29.63 17.60
CA GLY A 24 4.27 -28.54 16.67
C GLY A 24 4.73 -29.07 15.30
N TYR A 25 5.58 -30.08 15.28
CA TYR A 25 6.02 -30.74 14.05
C TYR A 25 4.86 -31.38 13.27
N LYS A 26 3.94 -32.07 13.97
CA LYS A 26 2.73 -32.64 13.35
C LYS A 26 1.82 -31.56 12.76
N ILE A 27 1.68 -30.43 13.45
CA ILE A 27 0.91 -29.28 12.95
C ILE A 27 1.59 -28.68 11.71
N TRP A 28 2.91 -28.50 11.75
CA TRP A 28 3.69 -27.93 10.65
C TRP A 28 3.61 -28.79 9.38
N LYS A 29 3.79 -30.11 9.51
CA LYS A 29 3.71 -31.06 8.39
C LYS A 29 2.32 -31.21 7.79
N ARG A 30 1.27 -30.76 8.49
CA ARG A 30 -0.09 -30.88 7.98
C ARG A 30 -0.25 -29.97 6.78
N ILE A 31 -0.77 -30.50 5.67
CA ILE A 31 -0.96 -29.81 4.39
C ILE A 31 -2.35 -29.15 4.28
N ARG A 32 -3.30 -29.53 5.16
CA ARG A 32 -4.69 -29.04 5.18
C ARG A 32 -5.15 -28.69 6.60
N SER A 33 -6.24 -27.95 6.75
CA SER A 33 -6.81 -27.69 8.08
C SER A 33 -7.31 -28.97 8.75
N ASP A 34 -7.40 -28.92 10.08
CA ASP A 34 -8.02 -29.97 10.88
C ASP A 34 -9.52 -30.03 10.59
N LYS A 35 -9.96 -30.99 9.78
CA LYS A 35 -11.37 -31.12 9.42
C LYS A 35 -12.26 -31.31 10.64
N ASP A 36 -11.81 -32.06 11.65
CA ASP A 36 -12.57 -32.30 12.87
C ASP A 36 -12.62 -31.06 13.76
N ALA A 37 -11.57 -30.22 13.76
CA ALA A 37 -11.65 -28.93 14.42
C ALA A 37 -12.64 -27.99 13.71
N VAL A 38 -12.61 -27.93 12.38
CA VAL A 38 -13.57 -27.10 11.62
C VAL A 38 -15.00 -27.58 11.84
N LYS A 39 -15.24 -28.90 11.78
CA LYS A 39 -16.55 -29.49 12.06
C LYS A 39 -17.05 -29.10 13.45
N ARG A 40 -16.22 -29.22 14.49
CA ARG A 40 -16.58 -28.79 15.86
C ARG A 40 -16.89 -27.30 15.93
N ILE A 41 -16.12 -26.44 15.26
CA ILE A 41 -16.38 -24.99 15.23
C ILE A 41 -17.75 -24.70 14.62
N LEU A 42 -18.06 -25.32 13.49
CA LEU A 42 -19.34 -25.14 12.80
C LEU A 42 -20.50 -25.72 13.63
N SER A 43 -20.35 -26.90 14.24
CA SER A 43 -21.35 -27.46 15.15
C SER A 43 -21.59 -26.56 16.37
N ASN A 44 -20.55 -25.96 16.93
CA ASN A 44 -20.69 -25.00 18.04
C ASN A 44 -21.42 -23.72 17.60
N ALA A 45 -21.18 -23.25 16.37
CA ALA A 45 -21.92 -22.12 15.79
C ALA A 45 -23.41 -22.48 15.60
N VAL A 46 -23.72 -23.72 15.19
CA VAL A 46 -25.10 -24.21 15.10
C VAL A 46 -25.77 -24.28 16.47
N ALA A 47 -25.09 -24.85 17.47
CA ALA A 47 -25.60 -24.94 18.83
C ALA A 47 -25.85 -23.55 19.47
N ALA A 48 -25.07 -22.55 19.06
CA ALA A 48 -25.23 -21.15 19.50
C ALA A 48 -26.30 -20.37 18.70
N GLY A 49 -26.95 -20.98 17.70
CA GLY A 49 -27.90 -20.30 16.82
C GLY A 49 -27.25 -19.31 15.84
N GLU A 50 -25.92 -19.35 15.69
CA GLU A 50 -25.16 -18.48 14.78
C GLU A 50 -25.30 -18.94 13.32
N LEU A 51 -25.47 -20.24 13.11
CA LEU A 51 -25.71 -20.91 11.82
C LEU A 51 -26.85 -21.91 11.94
N SER A 52 -27.57 -22.14 10.84
CA SER A 52 -28.37 -23.36 10.70
C SER A 52 -27.49 -24.57 10.36
N GLN A 53 -27.99 -25.78 10.63
CA GLN A 53 -27.29 -27.01 10.25
C GLN A 53 -26.98 -27.04 8.74
N GLY A 54 -27.95 -26.65 7.90
CA GLY A 54 -27.75 -26.56 6.44
C GLY A 54 -26.75 -25.48 6.00
N GLN A 55 -26.50 -24.44 6.79
CA GLN A 55 -25.42 -23.49 6.53
C GLN A 55 -24.05 -24.08 6.90
N ALA A 56 -23.95 -24.74 8.06
CA ALA A 56 -22.73 -25.42 8.47
C ALA A 56 -22.32 -26.53 7.49
N ASP A 57 -23.27 -27.34 7.05
CA ASP A 57 -23.03 -28.45 6.11
C ASP A 57 -22.51 -27.96 4.76
N ARG A 58 -22.96 -26.79 4.30
CA ARG A 58 -22.44 -26.17 3.07
C ARG A 58 -21.02 -25.66 3.18
N LEU A 59 -20.56 -25.26 4.36
CA LEU A 59 -19.21 -24.72 4.55
C LEU A 59 -18.15 -25.80 4.70
N LEU A 60 -18.52 -26.97 5.23
CA LEU A 60 -17.57 -28.05 5.52
C LEU A 60 -16.78 -28.55 4.29
N PRO A 61 -17.37 -28.68 3.08
CA PRO A 61 -16.65 -29.08 1.88
C PRO A 61 -15.46 -28.18 1.51
N LEU A 62 -15.46 -26.89 1.90
CA LEU A 62 -14.33 -25.99 1.61
C LEU A 62 -13.01 -26.49 2.19
N VAL A 63 -13.05 -27.23 3.30
CA VAL A 63 -11.85 -27.77 3.94
C VAL A 63 -11.22 -28.89 3.09
N ASP A 64 -12.04 -29.59 2.31
CA ASP A 64 -11.60 -30.69 1.46
C ASP A 64 -11.04 -30.22 0.11
N VAL A 65 -11.45 -29.04 -0.34
CA VAL A 65 -10.99 -28.43 -1.60
C VAL A 65 -9.47 -28.22 -1.57
N GLU A 66 -8.81 -28.62 -2.65
CA GLU A 66 -7.38 -28.44 -2.80
C GLU A 66 -7.01 -26.96 -2.90
N MET A 67 -5.86 -26.61 -2.32
CA MET A 67 -5.45 -25.23 -2.21
C MET A 67 -4.76 -24.74 -3.48
N THR A 68 -5.25 -23.65 -4.05
CA THR A 68 -4.56 -22.93 -5.12
C THR A 68 -3.63 -21.88 -4.54
N TYR A 69 -2.40 -21.84 -5.05
CA TYR A 69 -1.37 -20.87 -4.65
C TYR A 69 -1.00 -19.97 -5.82
N PHE A 70 -0.68 -18.72 -5.52
CA PHE A 70 -0.01 -17.80 -6.44
C PHE A 70 1.30 -17.34 -5.80
N ASP A 71 2.34 -17.22 -6.62
CA ASP A 71 3.62 -16.70 -6.17
C ASP A 71 3.70 -15.19 -6.36
N SER A 72 4.39 -14.53 -5.42
CA SER A 72 4.69 -13.10 -5.49
C SER A 72 6.10 -12.84 -4.96
N GLN A 73 6.62 -11.63 -5.18
CA GLN A 73 7.88 -11.17 -4.61
C GLN A 73 7.92 -11.21 -3.06
N HIS A 74 6.77 -11.39 -2.40
CA HIS A 74 6.64 -11.46 -0.93
C HIS A 74 6.38 -12.88 -0.41
N GLY A 75 6.55 -13.90 -1.27
CA GLY A 75 6.37 -15.32 -0.93
C GLY A 75 5.23 -15.99 -1.70
N ARG A 76 4.98 -17.26 -1.36
CA ARG A 76 3.91 -18.09 -1.93
C ARG A 76 2.61 -17.84 -1.20
N PHE A 77 1.51 -17.61 -1.93
CA PHE A 77 0.23 -17.27 -1.35
C PHE A 77 -0.93 -18.15 -1.80
N GLY A 78 -1.51 -18.89 -0.85
CA GLY A 78 -2.84 -19.44 -1.02
C GLY A 78 -3.98 -18.44 -1.29
N GLN A 79 -4.89 -18.74 -2.23
CA GLN A 79 -6.12 -18.00 -2.56
C GLN A 79 -7.36 -18.54 -1.79
N PRO A 80 -8.30 -17.68 -1.37
CA PRO A 80 -9.57 -18.13 -0.81
C PRO A 80 -10.36 -18.99 -1.79
N LYS A 81 -10.90 -20.10 -1.30
CA LYS A 81 -11.65 -21.10 -2.05
C LYS A 81 -13.11 -20.66 -2.24
N GLU A 82 -13.73 -21.23 -3.26
CA GLU A 82 -15.16 -21.05 -3.56
C GLU A 82 -15.93 -22.34 -3.36
N LEU A 83 -17.22 -22.20 -3.03
CA LEU A 83 -18.16 -23.32 -3.07
C LEU A 83 -18.56 -23.61 -4.52
N GLU A 84 -18.53 -24.88 -4.93
CA GLU A 84 -19.06 -25.26 -6.23
C GLU A 84 -20.60 -25.32 -6.22
N GLN A 85 -21.20 -25.64 -5.07
CA GLN A 85 -22.65 -25.78 -4.90
C GLN A 85 -23.12 -25.16 -3.57
N GLY A 86 -24.38 -24.71 -3.53
CA GLY A 86 -24.98 -24.18 -2.29
C GLY A 86 -24.52 -22.76 -1.91
N GLN A 87 -24.17 -21.93 -2.89
CA GLN A 87 -23.74 -20.55 -2.67
C GLN A 87 -24.63 -19.79 -1.67
N PHE A 88 -24.00 -19.06 -0.76
CA PHE A 88 -24.70 -18.24 0.22
C PHE A 88 -25.32 -17.02 -0.45
N LYS A 89 -26.44 -16.54 0.09
CA LYS A 89 -27.10 -15.32 -0.39
C LYS A 89 -26.68 -14.10 0.42
N ARG A 90 -26.87 -12.92 -0.17
CA ARG A 90 -26.66 -11.64 0.53
C ARG A 90 -27.50 -11.58 1.79
N GLY A 91 -26.83 -11.35 2.92
CA GLY A 91 -27.47 -11.18 4.22
C GLY A 91 -28.01 -12.48 4.85
N GLU A 92 -27.70 -13.64 4.27
CA GLU A 92 -28.18 -14.93 4.78
C GLU A 92 -27.65 -15.26 6.18
N VAL A 93 -26.49 -14.71 6.56
CA VAL A 93 -25.93 -14.75 7.91
C VAL A 93 -25.75 -13.31 8.39
N THR A 94 -26.26 -12.99 9.58
CA THR A 94 -26.25 -11.64 10.15
C THR A 94 -24.82 -11.17 10.45
N ALA A 95 -24.60 -9.86 10.53
CA ALA A 95 -23.27 -9.29 10.83
C ALA A 95 -22.73 -9.74 12.20
N GLU A 96 -23.61 -9.84 13.19
CA GLU A 96 -23.30 -10.35 14.53
C GLU A 96 -22.83 -11.81 14.46
N ASN A 97 -23.59 -12.68 13.80
CA ASN A 97 -23.24 -14.10 13.66
C ASN A 97 -21.93 -14.27 12.89
N ARG A 98 -21.71 -13.51 11.81
CA ARG A 98 -20.44 -13.51 11.07
C ARG A 98 -19.27 -13.16 11.98
N THR A 99 -19.44 -12.18 12.87
CA THR A 99 -18.41 -11.75 13.82
C THR A 99 -18.10 -12.84 14.85
N SER A 100 -19.13 -13.50 15.40
CA SER A 100 -18.96 -14.60 16.35
C SER A 100 -18.27 -15.80 15.71
N ILE A 101 -18.69 -16.19 14.50
CA ILE A 101 -18.06 -17.28 13.74
C ILE A 101 -16.60 -16.93 13.43
N TYR A 102 -16.32 -15.70 12.99
CA TYR A 102 -14.97 -15.24 12.73
C TYR A 102 -14.07 -15.36 13.97
N LYS A 103 -14.54 -14.95 15.15
CA LYS A 103 -13.79 -15.10 16.41
C LYS A 103 -13.43 -16.56 16.70
N ARG A 104 -14.37 -17.50 16.49
CA ARG A 104 -14.13 -18.95 16.68
C ARG A 104 -13.06 -19.47 15.71
N LEU A 105 -13.15 -19.07 14.44
CA LEU A 105 -12.20 -19.46 13.40
C LEU A 105 -10.79 -18.90 13.67
N ILE A 106 -10.70 -17.65 14.11
CA ILE A 106 -9.43 -17.02 14.49
C ILE A 106 -8.81 -17.70 15.70
N ALA A 107 -9.58 -18.02 16.74
CA ALA A 107 -9.06 -18.74 17.91
C ALA A 107 -8.53 -20.14 17.55
N ALA A 108 -9.14 -20.82 16.57
CA ALA A 108 -8.63 -22.09 16.07
C ALA A 108 -7.36 -21.92 15.22
N ASN A 109 -7.25 -20.80 14.49
CA ASN A 109 -6.08 -20.46 13.71
C ASN A 109 -4.90 -20.10 14.64
N GLU A 110 -5.16 -19.28 15.66
CA GLU A 110 -4.63 -19.28 17.04
C GLU A 110 -3.71 -20.46 17.35
N LYS A 111 -4.36 -21.61 17.39
CA LYS A 111 -3.84 -22.88 17.90
C LYS A 111 -3.21 -23.75 16.80
N GLY A 112 -3.11 -23.24 15.57
CA GLY A 112 -2.59 -23.95 14.40
C GLY A 112 -3.52 -25.03 13.85
N SER A 113 -4.77 -25.12 14.33
CA SER A 113 -5.73 -26.14 13.91
C SER A 113 -6.35 -25.87 12.55
N ILE A 114 -6.49 -24.60 12.16
CA ILE A 114 -7.02 -24.17 10.85
C ILE A 114 -6.05 -23.19 10.20
N TYR A 115 -5.96 -23.22 8.87
CA TYR A 115 -5.17 -22.28 8.09
C TYR A 115 -5.89 -20.95 7.85
N ASP A 116 -5.10 -19.88 7.68
CA ASP A 116 -5.59 -18.54 7.36
C ASP A 116 -6.49 -18.53 6.11
N PHE A 117 -6.17 -19.33 5.09
CA PHE A 117 -7.02 -19.40 3.89
C PHE A 117 -8.33 -20.09 4.13
N ASP A 118 -8.42 -21.11 4.97
CA ASP A 118 -9.68 -21.79 5.24
C ASP A 118 -10.58 -20.87 6.09
N VAL A 119 -9.99 -20.08 7.00
CA VAL A 119 -10.71 -18.97 7.66
C VAL A 119 -11.26 -17.99 6.62
N ALA A 120 -10.41 -17.46 5.74
CA ALA A 120 -10.82 -16.50 4.72
C ALA A 120 -11.86 -17.09 3.75
N SER A 121 -11.74 -18.37 3.38
CA SER A 121 -12.66 -19.06 2.48
C SER A 121 -14.05 -19.19 3.10
N ILE A 122 -14.12 -19.64 4.36
CA ILE A 122 -15.39 -19.74 5.10
C ILE A 122 -16.01 -18.34 5.23
N MET A 123 -15.23 -17.35 5.65
CA MET A 123 -15.73 -15.98 5.79
C MET A 123 -16.20 -15.39 4.47
N LYS A 124 -15.55 -15.72 3.35
CA LYS A 124 -15.94 -15.22 2.02
C LYS A 124 -17.36 -15.66 1.66
N GLN A 125 -17.71 -16.91 1.95
CA GLN A 125 -19.06 -17.42 1.75
C GLN A 125 -20.07 -16.72 2.66
N LEU A 126 -19.72 -16.52 3.94
CA LEU A 126 -20.59 -15.83 4.88
C LEU A 126 -20.84 -14.36 4.52
N TYR A 127 -19.90 -13.73 3.81
CA TYR A 127 -20.02 -12.38 3.25
C TYR A 127 -20.53 -12.38 1.79
N ALA A 128 -21.15 -13.46 1.30
CA ALA A 128 -21.67 -13.50 -0.05
C ALA A 128 -22.57 -12.29 -0.36
N GLY A 129 -22.35 -11.66 -1.52
CA GLY A 129 -23.08 -10.46 -1.94
C GLY A 129 -22.81 -9.21 -1.08
N PHE A 130 -21.76 -9.19 -0.25
CA PHE A 130 -21.33 -7.99 0.45
C PHE A 130 -20.85 -6.93 -0.54
N ASP A 131 -21.37 -5.72 -0.38
CA ASP A 131 -21.08 -4.58 -1.25
C ASP A 131 -20.35 -3.50 -0.46
N GLU A 132 -19.03 -3.40 -0.70
CA GLU A 132 -18.18 -2.38 -0.08
C GLU A 132 -18.59 -0.94 -0.40
N THR A 133 -19.41 -0.71 -1.43
CA THR A 133 -19.83 0.65 -1.81
C THR A 133 -21.00 1.16 -0.97
N THR A 134 -21.84 0.26 -0.46
CA THR A 134 -23.05 0.59 0.30
C THR A 134 -22.95 0.27 1.80
N ALA A 135 -22.05 -0.64 2.21
CA ALA A 135 -21.87 -1.05 3.61
C ALA A 135 -21.22 0.02 4.51
N SER A 136 -21.45 -0.05 5.84
CA SER A 136 -20.85 0.87 6.82
C SER A 136 -19.30 0.79 6.84
N ILE A 137 -18.61 1.78 7.42
CA ILE A 137 -17.13 1.73 7.50
C ILE A 137 -16.69 0.56 8.36
N GLU A 138 -17.41 0.36 9.46
CA GLU A 138 -17.23 -0.68 10.45
C GLU A 138 -17.42 -2.06 9.78
N ASP A 139 -18.45 -2.21 8.95
CA ASP A 139 -18.71 -3.44 8.20
C ASP A 139 -17.64 -3.74 7.15
N ILE A 140 -17.17 -2.73 6.42
CA ILE A 140 -16.08 -2.91 5.43
C ILE A 140 -14.79 -3.30 6.15
N ALA A 141 -14.53 -2.72 7.32
CA ALA A 141 -13.37 -3.06 8.12
C ALA A 141 -13.44 -4.50 8.66
N ALA A 142 -14.61 -4.90 9.16
CA ALA A 142 -14.87 -6.28 9.57
C ALA A 142 -14.72 -7.25 8.40
N TYR A 143 -15.26 -6.92 7.23
CA TYR A 143 -15.11 -7.71 6.00
C TYR A 143 -13.65 -7.87 5.59
N ARG A 144 -12.90 -6.77 5.49
CA ARG A 144 -11.48 -6.81 5.09
C ARG A 144 -10.60 -7.54 6.11
N GLY A 145 -10.91 -7.39 7.40
CA GLY A 145 -10.28 -8.18 8.46
C GLY A 145 -10.55 -9.68 8.26
N ALA A 146 -11.79 -10.05 7.96
CA ALA A 146 -12.18 -11.44 7.73
C ALA A 146 -11.55 -12.05 6.46
N MET A 147 -11.32 -11.24 5.42
CA MET A 147 -10.63 -11.66 4.20
C MET A 147 -9.10 -11.77 4.37
N ASN A 148 -8.56 -11.17 5.43
CA ASN A 148 -7.15 -11.24 5.75
C ASN A 148 -6.93 -11.48 7.26
N PRO A 149 -7.10 -12.74 7.73
CA PRO A 149 -7.03 -13.12 9.14
C PRO A 149 -5.79 -12.64 9.89
N ARG A 150 -4.67 -12.44 9.18
CA ARG A 150 -3.42 -11.91 9.74
C ARG A 150 -3.55 -10.50 10.27
N ILE A 151 -4.33 -9.67 9.57
CA ILE A 151 -4.53 -8.26 9.91
C ILE A 151 -5.34 -8.15 11.21
N ALA A 152 -6.34 -9.00 11.43
CA ALA A 152 -7.06 -9.00 12.71
C ALA A 152 -6.16 -9.46 13.88
N GLN A 153 -5.23 -10.40 13.63
CA GLN A 153 -4.36 -10.99 14.65
C GLN A 153 -3.16 -10.11 15.04
N SER A 154 -2.73 -9.18 14.18
CA SER A 154 -1.68 -8.22 14.51
C SER A 154 -2.17 -7.02 15.34
N GLY A 155 -3.38 -7.09 15.94
CA GLY A 155 -4.03 -5.96 16.62
C GLY A 155 -4.52 -4.88 15.66
N SER A 156 -4.49 -5.14 14.35
CA SER A 156 -4.66 -4.12 13.32
C SER A 156 -6.10 -3.98 12.82
N GLN A 157 -7.11 -4.48 13.53
CA GLN A 157 -8.52 -4.18 13.22
C GLN A 157 -8.79 -2.67 13.30
N ALA A 158 -8.23 -1.98 14.30
CA ALA A 158 -8.24 -0.51 14.37
C ALA A 158 -7.56 0.11 13.12
N ARG A 159 -6.45 -0.49 12.66
CA ARG A 159 -5.73 -0.09 11.43
C ARG A 159 -6.57 -0.29 10.16
N VAL A 160 -7.36 -1.36 10.07
CA VAL A 160 -8.28 -1.59 8.94
C VAL A 160 -9.43 -0.61 8.99
N LEU A 161 -10.03 -0.43 10.17
CA LEU A 161 -11.08 0.54 10.39
C LEU A 161 -10.61 1.94 9.98
N GLN A 162 -9.41 2.33 10.40
CA GLN A 162 -8.76 3.58 10.02
C GLN A 162 -8.47 3.68 8.52
N MET A 163 -7.93 2.62 7.88
CA MET A 163 -7.74 2.58 6.43
C MET A 163 -9.05 2.69 5.65
N VAL A 164 -10.15 2.14 6.19
CA VAL A 164 -11.48 2.23 5.59
C VAL A 164 -12.07 3.62 5.81
N LYS A 165 -11.98 4.19 7.02
CA LYS A 165 -12.38 5.58 7.34
C LYS A 165 -11.68 6.57 6.40
N MET A 166 -10.37 6.41 6.20
CA MET A 166 -9.58 7.23 5.26
C MET A 166 -9.97 7.06 3.79
N LYS A 167 -10.44 5.86 3.37
CA LYS A 167 -10.90 5.61 1.99
C LYS A 167 -12.35 6.03 1.75
N ARG A 168 -13.20 6.03 2.79
CA ARG A 168 -14.63 6.33 2.72
C ARG A 168 -14.96 7.77 3.12
N ASN A 169 -13.98 8.63 3.34
CA ASN A 169 -14.17 10.07 3.46
C ASN A 169 -13.88 10.79 2.12
N PRO A 170 -14.81 10.79 1.15
CA PRO A 170 -14.70 11.57 -0.09
C PRO A 170 -15.34 12.96 0.01
N GLN A 171 -15.66 13.51 1.20
CA GLN A 171 -16.16 14.88 1.33
C GLN A 171 -15.13 15.69 2.13
N THR A 172 -14.24 16.46 1.52
CA THR A 172 -14.48 17.51 0.52
C THR A 172 -14.13 17.10 -0.93
N GLY A 173 -15.08 16.50 -1.66
CA GLY A 173 -14.90 16.17 -3.07
C GLY A 173 -16.12 15.51 -3.69
N ASN A 174 -17.08 16.33 -4.15
CA ASN A 174 -18.24 15.91 -4.94
C ASN A 174 -17.94 14.73 -5.88
N GLN A 175 -18.76 13.67 -5.75
CA GLN A 175 -18.68 12.41 -6.51
C GLN A 175 -18.87 12.55 -8.03
N GLN A 176 -18.99 13.76 -8.57
CA GLN A 176 -18.95 14.02 -10.02
C GLN A 176 -17.52 14.15 -10.59
N ASN A 177 -16.48 14.16 -9.75
CA ASN A 177 -15.11 14.45 -10.20
C ASN A 177 -14.13 13.29 -9.98
N ARG A 178 -14.51 12.06 -10.35
CA ARG A 178 -13.54 10.95 -10.50
C ARG A 178 -12.48 11.21 -11.60
N GLY A 179 -12.61 12.31 -12.36
CA GLY A 179 -11.60 12.84 -13.28
C GLY A 179 -10.69 13.94 -12.72
N SER A 180 -10.80 14.35 -11.45
CA SER A 180 -10.14 15.57 -10.95
C SER A 180 -8.92 15.38 -10.04
N TYR A 181 -8.34 14.17 -9.94
CA TYR A 181 -7.04 14.01 -9.27
C TYR A 181 -5.87 14.70 -9.99
N GLY A 182 -6.11 15.33 -11.15
CA GLY A 182 -5.12 16.06 -11.95
C GLY A 182 -5.39 17.54 -12.19
N LYS A 183 -6.31 18.19 -11.45
CA LYS A 183 -6.61 19.63 -11.61
C LYS A 183 -6.80 20.43 -10.31
N GLY A 184 -6.64 19.80 -9.13
CA GLY A 184 -6.81 20.49 -7.85
C GLY A 184 -5.52 21.17 -7.38
N GLU A 185 -5.66 22.36 -6.83
CA GLU A 185 -4.64 23.08 -6.08
C GLU A 185 -4.08 22.21 -4.93
N LEU A 186 -2.78 22.35 -4.59
CA LEU A 186 -2.14 21.55 -3.54
C LEU A 186 -2.87 21.75 -2.19
N LYS A 187 -3.49 20.68 -1.69
CA LYS A 187 -4.24 20.72 -0.41
C LYS A 187 -3.27 20.81 0.77
N ILE A 188 -3.51 21.80 1.62
CA ILE A 188 -2.81 22.03 2.90
C ILE A 188 -3.93 22.11 3.96
N ALA A 189 -3.80 21.35 5.04
CA ALA A 189 -4.82 21.21 6.08
C ALA A 189 -4.20 21.42 7.46
N ALA A 190 -4.98 21.90 8.43
CA ALA A 190 -4.48 22.18 9.77
C ALA A 190 -4.00 20.89 10.46
N PRO A 191 -2.80 20.85 11.06
CA PRO A 191 -2.26 19.65 11.69
C PRO A 191 -3.14 19.12 12.84
N ALA A 192 -3.89 19.99 13.53
CA ALA A 192 -4.81 19.57 14.57
C ALA A 192 -5.94 18.65 14.06
N ASP A 193 -6.34 18.78 12.80
CA ASP A 193 -7.37 17.92 12.19
C ASP A 193 -6.85 16.49 11.93
N TRP A 194 -5.54 16.25 12.05
CA TRP A 194 -4.91 14.94 11.82
C TRP A 194 -5.42 13.85 12.78
N ILE A 195 -5.63 14.22 14.05
CA ILE A 195 -6.06 13.30 15.12
C ILE A 195 -7.50 13.56 15.59
N LYS A 196 -8.16 14.58 15.07
CA LYS A 196 -9.46 15.07 15.57
C LYS A 196 -10.60 14.06 15.44
N ASP A 197 -10.52 13.18 14.43
CA ASP A 197 -11.52 12.15 14.16
C ASP A 197 -11.14 10.78 14.74
N LEU A 198 -10.08 10.72 15.56
CA LEU A 198 -9.69 9.49 16.26
C LEU A 198 -10.53 9.36 17.53
N GLU A 199 -11.22 8.22 17.69
CA GLU A 199 -11.98 7.89 18.90
C GLU A 199 -11.07 7.78 20.13
N GLU A 200 -9.82 7.35 19.93
CA GLU A 200 -8.78 7.30 20.96
C GLU A 200 -7.53 8.08 20.49
N PRO A 201 -6.95 8.93 21.35
CA PRO A 201 -5.70 9.60 21.04
C PRO A 201 -4.57 8.58 20.82
N ILE A 202 -3.83 8.73 19.72
CA ILE A 202 -2.63 7.93 19.46
C ILE A 202 -1.44 8.65 20.09
N TYR A 203 -0.77 7.97 21.02
CA TYR A 203 0.43 8.48 21.68
C TYR A 203 1.67 7.78 21.11
N SER A 204 2.52 8.55 20.45
CA SER A 204 3.83 8.09 20.00
C SER A 204 4.71 9.31 19.74
N GLY A 205 5.88 9.38 20.36
CA GLY A 205 6.75 10.54 20.25
C GLY A 205 6.45 11.63 21.30
N PRO A 206 7.41 12.54 21.54
CA PRO A 206 7.19 13.72 22.37
C PRO A 206 6.05 14.60 21.84
N GLN A 207 5.33 15.26 22.75
CA GLN A 207 4.14 16.06 22.48
C GLN A 207 4.48 17.54 22.25
N PRO A 208 3.60 18.33 21.58
CA PRO A 208 3.77 19.78 21.46
C PRO A 208 4.11 20.46 22.79
N GLY A 209 5.17 21.26 22.80
CA GLY A 209 5.72 21.91 23.99
C GLY A 209 6.81 21.12 24.72
N GLU A 210 6.97 19.83 24.45
CA GLU A 210 8.04 19.01 25.02
C GLU A 210 9.38 19.22 24.29
N LYS A 211 10.48 18.87 24.96
CA LYS A 211 11.82 18.97 24.39
C LYS A 211 12.12 17.82 23.44
N VAL A 212 12.77 18.14 22.33
CA VAL A 212 13.39 17.17 21.44
C VAL A 212 14.73 16.75 22.05
N LEU A 213 14.83 15.48 22.46
CA LEU A 213 16.02 14.97 23.14
C LEU A 213 17.08 14.50 22.12
N PRO A 214 18.38 14.68 22.43
CA PRO A 214 19.47 14.06 21.69
C PRO A 214 19.24 12.55 21.51
N LEU A 215 19.59 12.03 20.34
CA LEU A 215 19.56 10.59 20.08
C LEU A 215 20.75 10.17 19.22
N THR A 216 21.17 8.91 19.37
CA THR A 216 22.24 8.32 18.58
C THR A 216 21.65 7.42 17.51
N VAL A 217 21.97 7.68 16.25
CA VAL A 217 21.55 6.86 15.10
C VAL A 217 22.76 6.52 14.23
N ILE A 218 22.72 5.35 13.59
CA ILE A 218 23.74 4.95 12.62
C ILE A 218 23.37 5.55 11.28
N ASN A 219 24.29 6.29 10.66
CA ASN A 219 24.12 6.84 9.33
C ASN A 219 24.09 5.75 8.27
N LEU A 220 23.09 5.80 7.40
CA LEU A 220 22.93 4.86 6.29
C LEU A 220 23.53 5.37 4.97
N ARG A 221 24.07 6.60 4.92
CA ARG A 221 24.41 7.29 3.68
C ARG A 221 25.82 7.90 3.65
N GLY A 222 26.45 7.79 2.47
CA GLY A 222 27.65 8.56 2.11
C GLY A 222 28.92 8.06 2.79
N SER A 223 29.98 8.88 2.78
CA SER A 223 31.28 8.54 3.37
C SER A 223 31.24 8.31 4.88
N LYS A 224 30.15 8.69 5.53
CA LYS A 224 29.90 8.49 6.97
C LYS A 224 28.96 7.30 7.23
N ALA A 225 28.66 6.46 6.25
CA ALA A 225 27.82 5.27 6.47
C ALA A 225 28.44 4.37 7.56
N GLY A 226 27.59 3.81 8.43
CA GLY A 226 28.01 3.02 9.59
C GLY A 226 28.47 3.86 10.79
N GLN A 227 28.66 5.17 10.65
CA GLN A 227 29.04 6.05 11.76
C GLN A 227 27.81 6.57 12.52
N GLU A 228 27.99 6.76 13.82
CA GLU A 228 26.96 7.36 14.67
C GLU A 228 26.87 8.87 14.45
N PHE A 229 25.65 9.39 14.51
CA PHE A 229 25.39 10.82 14.53
C PHE A 229 24.12 11.14 15.31
N ASP A 230 23.97 12.42 15.63
CA ASP A 230 22.80 12.95 16.31
C ASP A 230 22.06 13.94 15.38
N PRO A 231 20.88 13.57 14.84
CA PRO A 231 20.14 14.40 13.91
C PRO A 231 19.65 15.70 14.54
N VAL A 232 19.41 15.71 15.86
CA VAL A 232 18.92 16.89 16.60
C VAL A 232 20.04 17.90 16.74
N LYS A 233 21.25 17.44 17.10
CA LYS A 233 22.44 18.32 17.13
C LYS A 233 22.78 18.86 15.74
N LEU A 234 22.67 18.05 14.69
CA LEU A 234 22.94 18.50 13.32
C LEU A 234 21.89 19.49 12.78
N ALA A 235 20.65 19.40 13.27
CA ALA A 235 19.60 20.36 12.92
C ALA A 235 19.88 21.74 13.52
N GLY A 236 20.36 21.82 14.77
CA GLY A 236 20.71 23.06 15.43
C GLY A 236 19.50 23.97 15.64
N ASP A 237 19.58 25.20 15.15
CA ASP A 237 18.53 26.23 15.21
C ASP A 237 17.50 26.16 14.06
N LYS A 238 17.70 25.24 13.12
CA LYS A 238 16.80 25.05 11.97
C LYS A 238 15.44 24.53 12.41
N LEU A 239 14.42 24.83 11.61
CA LEU A 239 13.17 24.07 11.65
C LEU A 239 13.49 22.61 11.31
N HIS A 240 13.03 21.68 12.13
CA HIS A 240 13.41 20.27 12.01
C HIS A 240 12.17 19.41 11.78
N LEU A 241 12.17 18.70 10.65
CA LEU A 241 11.18 17.70 10.32
C LEU A 241 11.79 16.30 10.53
N MET A 242 11.35 15.60 11.58
CA MET A 242 11.84 14.28 11.94
C MET A 242 10.79 13.22 11.63
N PHE A 243 11.21 12.13 10.99
CA PHE A 243 10.41 10.94 10.77
C PHE A 243 11.02 9.77 11.52
N PHE A 244 10.26 9.13 12.39
CA PHE A 244 10.54 7.78 12.87
C PHE A 244 9.69 6.82 12.07
N VAL A 245 10.29 5.88 11.34
CA VAL A 245 9.56 4.97 10.44
C VAL A 245 9.85 3.52 10.81
N SER A 246 8.83 2.67 10.77
CA SER A 246 9.00 1.23 11.02
C SER A 246 9.72 0.52 9.87
N GLU A 247 9.51 1.01 8.63
CA GLU A 247 10.06 0.42 7.41
C GLU A 247 10.47 1.50 6.41
N SER A 248 11.69 1.40 5.87
CA SER A 248 12.24 2.41 4.96
C SER A 248 11.56 2.47 3.59
N ARG A 249 11.11 1.33 3.04
CA ARG A 249 10.49 1.27 1.68
C ARG A 249 9.10 1.89 1.62
N THR A 250 8.34 1.80 2.70
CA THR A 250 6.93 2.23 2.76
C THR A 250 6.76 3.73 2.55
N PHE A 251 7.81 4.53 2.83
CA PHE A 251 7.80 5.99 2.71
C PHE A 251 8.69 6.54 1.57
N GLY A 252 9.28 5.66 0.75
CA GLY A 252 10.26 6.00 -0.30
C GLY A 252 9.89 7.18 -1.21
N ARG A 253 8.72 7.11 -1.84
CA ARG A 253 8.30 8.16 -2.78
C ARG A 253 7.93 9.45 -2.06
N PHE A 254 7.21 9.30 -0.94
CA PHE A 254 6.74 10.40 -0.11
C PHE A 254 7.89 11.25 0.45
N LEU A 255 8.91 10.62 1.05
CA LEU A 255 10.02 11.34 1.69
C LEU A 255 10.89 12.09 0.68
N GLY A 256 11.14 11.49 -0.50
CA GLY A 256 11.88 12.15 -1.57
C GLY A 256 11.14 13.40 -2.09
N GLN A 257 9.85 13.27 -2.35
CA GLN A 257 9.02 14.39 -2.79
C GLN A 257 8.95 15.50 -1.74
N LEU A 258 8.68 15.14 -0.49
CA LEU A 258 8.58 16.11 0.60
C LEU A 258 9.90 16.84 0.81
N ARG A 259 11.05 16.16 0.69
CA ARG A 259 12.35 16.82 0.77
C ARG A 259 12.56 17.84 -0.34
N ASN A 260 12.16 17.52 -1.58
CA ASN A 260 12.21 18.47 -2.71
C ASN A 260 11.29 19.68 -2.48
N GLN A 261 10.08 19.44 -1.97
CA GLN A 261 9.16 20.53 -1.59
C GLN A 261 9.80 21.42 -0.52
N LEU A 262 10.43 20.82 0.48
CA LEU A 262 11.13 21.53 1.55
C LEU A 262 12.33 22.33 1.02
N GLN A 263 13.10 21.80 0.07
CA GLN A 263 14.18 22.56 -0.61
C GLN A 263 13.63 23.78 -1.37
N THR A 264 12.48 23.62 -2.03
CA THR A 264 11.82 24.72 -2.75
C THR A 264 11.34 25.78 -1.76
N ILE A 265 10.77 25.35 -0.63
CA ILE A 265 10.37 26.24 0.47
C ILE A 265 11.57 26.97 1.05
N GLU A 266 12.69 26.28 1.34
CA GLU A 266 13.94 26.88 1.82
C GLU A 266 14.44 27.96 0.84
N ALA A 267 14.45 27.66 -0.46
CA ALA A 267 14.92 28.58 -1.50
C ALA A 267 14.08 29.86 -1.58
N ASN A 268 12.76 29.74 -1.43
CA ASN A 268 11.80 30.84 -1.57
C ASN A 268 11.57 31.64 -0.28
N SER A 269 11.61 30.98 0.88
CA SER A 269 11.37 31.61 2.19
C SER A 269 12.64 32.10 2.88
N LYS A 270 13.81 31.63 2.45
CA LYS A 270 15.11 31.81 3.13
C LYS A 270 15.16 31.25 4.55
N GLN A 271 14.18 30.46 4.96
CA GLN A 271 14.19 29.75 6.24
C GLN A 271 14.76 28.34 6.05
N PRO A 272 15.90 28.02 6.70
CA PRO A 272 16.52 26.71 6.55
C PRO A 272 15.74 25.63 7.30
N TRP A 273 15.65 24.45 6.68
CA TRP A 273 15.09 23.25 7.28
C TRP A 273 16.11 22.13 7.37
N ALA A 274 16.01 21.36 8.45
CA ALA A 274 16.59 20.03 8.56
C ALA A 274 15.48 19.00 8.36
N MET A 275 15.80 17.90 7.66
CA MET A 275 14.91 16.76 7.54
C MET A 275 15.69 15.49 7.86
N SER A 276 15.17 14.71 8.81
CA SER A 276 15.80 13.48 9.28
C SER A 276 14.81 12.33 9.23
N VAL A 277 15.28 11.18 8.74
CA VAL A 277 14.52 9.94 8.71
C VAL A 277 15.28 8.91 9.54
N ILE A 278 14.65 8.44 10.60
CA ILE A 278 15.17 7.45 11.54
C ILE A 278 14.35 6.19 11.35
N VAL A 279 15.00 5.12 10.89
CA VAL A 279 14.38 3.80 10.79
C VAL A 279 14.47 3.12 12.16
N SER A 280 13.32 2.73 12.71
CA SER A 280 13.19 1.99 13.96
C SER A 280 12.77 0.56 13.63
N THR A 281 13.71 -0.38 13.71
CA THR A 281 13.53 -1.78 13.31
C THR A 281 14.36 -2.70 14.18
N ASP A 282 13.94 -3.95 14.33
CA ASP A 282 14.73 -5.01 14.98
C ASP A 282 15.78 -5.62 14.03
N ASP A 283 15.70 -5.34 12.71
CA ASP A 283 16.63 -5.85 11.68
C ASP A 283 17.35 -4.70 10.97
N VAL A 284 18.49 -4.29 11.52
CA VAL A 284 19.34 -3.22 11.00
C VAL A 284 19.89 -3.57 9.61
N ASN A 285 20.25 -4.84 9.37
CA ASN A 285 20.81 -5.29 8.09
C ASN A 285 19.79 -5.18 6.96
N GLU A 286 18.53 -5.52 7.22
CA GLU A 286 17.46 -5.36 6.23
C GLU A 286 17.12 -3.88 5.98
N ALA A 287 17.22 -3.03 7.00
CA ALA A 287 17.07 -1.58 6.83
C ALA A 287 18.17 -0.99 5.94
N GLU A 288 19.43 -1.39 6.13
CA GLU A 288 20.56 -1.00 5.28
C GLU A 288 20.35 -1.41 3.83
N LYS A 289 20.03 -2.69 3.57
CA LYS A 289 19.76 -3.21 2.22
C LYS A 289 18.58 -2.50 1.57
N SER A 290 17.48 -2.34 2.31
CA SER A 290 16.29 -1.64 1.83
C SER A 290 16.58 -0.18 1.51
N PHE A 291 17.42 0.47 2.33
CA PHE A 291 17.80 1.85 2.12
C PHE A 291 18.70 2.04 0.90
N ALA A 292 19.65 1.13 0.64
CA ALA A 292 20.51 1.22 -0.54
C ALA A 292 19.70 1.36 -1.85
N ILE A 293 18.57 0.65 -1.97
CA ILE A 293 17.65 0.71 -3.12
C ILE A 293 16.87 2.04 -3.18
N LEU A 294 16.72 2.74 -2.05
CA LEU A 294 16.03 4.03 -1.95
C LEU A 294 17.00 5.20 -2.08
N ASP A 295 18.28 5.01 -1.74
CA ASP A 295 19.31 6.04 -1.72
C ASP A 295 19.50 6.72 -3.07
N GLU A 296 19.36 5.95 -4.16
CA GLU A 296 19.41 6.44 -5.54
C GLU A 296 18.30 7.45 -5.84
N ARG A 297 17.15 7.34 -5.17
CA ARG A 297 15.94 8.14 -5.44
C ARG A 297 15.78 9.32 -4.50
N TYR A 298 16.49 9.31 -3.38
CA TYR A 298 16.37 10.34 -2.36
C TYR A 298 17.31 11.51 -2.62
N PRO A 299 16.87 12.76 -2.37
CA PRO A 299 17.76 13.91 -2.37
C PRO A 299 18.91 13.70 -1.38
N LYS A 300 20.14 14.01 -1.78
CA LYS A 300 21.35 13.67 -1.02
C LYS A 300 21.50 14.43 0.30
N ASN A 301 20.77 15.54 0.46
CA ASN A 301 20.72 16.32 1.70
C ASN A 301 19.65 15.84 2.69
N LEU A 302 18.97 14.71 2.42
CA LEU A 302 18.14 14.02 3.40
C LEU A 302 19.06 13.22 4.35
N LEU A 303 18.97 13.51 5.66
CA LEU A 303 19.66 12.72 6.69
C LEU A 303 18.88 11.45 6.95
N VAL A 304 19.51 10.29 6.77
CA VAL A 304 18.85 9.00 7.01
C VAL A 304 19.72 8.15 7.91
N GLY A 305 19.12 7.67 9.00
CA GLY A 305 19.78 6.78 9.94
C GLY A 305 18.88 5.66 10.41
N VAL A 306 19.46 4.72 11.14
CA VAL A 306 18.77 3.62 11.81
C VAL A 306 19.05 3.70 13.32
N SER A 307 18.02 3.51 14.14
CA SER A 307 18.15 3.42 15.59
C SER A 307 18.66 2.02 15.97
N LYS A 308 19.54 1.95 16.97
CA LYS A 308 20.04 0.70 17.55
C LYS A 308 19.08 0.09 18.59
N ASP A 309 18.04 0.82 18.96
CA ASP A 309 17.16 0.51 20.09
C ASP A 309 15.96 -0.38 19.69
N GLY A 310 15.98 -0.91 18.46
CA GLY A 310 14.95 -1.81 17.93
C GLY A 310 13.73 -1.10 17.36
N ALA A 311 12.64 -1.86 17.16
CA ALA A 311 11.40 -1.40 16.55
C ALA A 311 10.65 -0.33 17.38
N ALA A 312 10.89 -0.27 18.69
CA ALA A 312 10.36 0.80 19.55
C ALA A 312 11.17 2.11 19.42
N GLY A 313 12.30 2.08 18.70
CA GLY A 313 13.19 3.21 18.53
C GLY A 313 13.77 3.73 19.85
N PRO A 314 14.34 4.94 19.84
CA PRO A 314 15.03 5.50 21.01
C PRO A 314 14.10 5.59 22.22
N PRO A 315 14.46 5.02 23.39
CA PRO A 315 13.57 4.94 24.55
C PRO A 315 13.04 6.31 25.00
N ALA A 316 13.88 7.34 24.90
CA ALA A 316 13.55 8.71 25.27
C ALA A 316 12.43 9.34 24.42
N TYR A 317 12.07 8.74 23.30
CA TYR A 317 11.02 9.24 22.40
C TYR A 317 9.66 8.55 22.62
N GLY A 318 9.58 7.46 23.39
CA GLY A 318 8.31 6.80 23.69
C GLY A 318 7.48 6.46 22.43
N LEU A 319 8.12 5.89 21.41
CA LEU A 319 7.46 5.60 20.15
C LEU A 319 6.62 4.31 20.26
N ASP A 320 5.43 4.33 19.66
CA ASP A 320 4.63 3.12 19.48
C ASP A 320 5.15 2.35 18.26
N LYS A 321 5.74 1.17 18.54
CA LYS A 321 6.26 0.22 17.55
C LYS A 321 5.22 -0.29 16.54
N ASN A 322 3.93 -0.13 16.82
CA ASN A 322 2.85 -0.57 15.94
C ASN A 322 2.48 0.48 14.88
N LEU A 323 2.95 1.72 15.03
CA LEU A 323 2.73 2.77 14.05
C LEU A 323 3.63 2.60 12.85
N THR A 324 3.16 3.11 11.71
CA THR A 324 3.97 3.07 10.48
C THR A 324 5.04 4.16 10.51
N ALA A 325 4.67 5.34 11.04
CA ALA A 325 5.64 6.37 11.36
C ALA A 325 5.15 7.29 12.49
N THR A 326 6.07 8.06 13.05
CA THR A 326 5.79 9.25 13.87
C THR A 326 6.51 10.43 13.25
N VAL A 327 5.78 11.49 12.95
CA VAL A 327 6.34 12.71 12.34
C VAL A 327 6.36 13.81 13.37
N ILE A 328 7.53 14.38 13.61
CA ILE A 328 7.73 15.48 14.55
C ILE A 328 8.18 16.71 13.77
N VAL A 329 7.51 17.84 14.01
CA VAL A 329 7.96 19.15 13.57
C VAL A 329 8.45 19.90 14.79
N ALA A 330 9.70 20.34 14.78
CA ALA A 330 10.35 20.97 15.90
C ALA A 330 11.05 22.27 15.52
N LYS A 331 11.22 23.14 16.52
CA LYS A 331 11.98 24.39 16.42
C LYS A 331 12.69 24.66 17.73
N ASN A 332 13.96 25.06 17.65
CA ASN A 332 14.76 25.42 18.82
C ASN A 332 14.74 24.33 19.93
N GLY A 333 14.81 23.06 19.51
CA GLY A 333 14.79 21.92 20.43
C GLY A 333 13.45 21.64 21.12
N ASN A 334 12.35 22.26 20.69
CA ASN A 334 11.01 21.97 21.20
C ASN A 334 10.10 21.45 20.09
N VAL A 335 9.22 20.51 20.44
CA VAL A 335 8.19 19.99 19.54
C VAL A 335 7.11 21.04 19.33
N LEU A 336 6.83 21.34 18.08
CA LEU A 336 5.69 22.16 17.66
C LEU A 336 4.49 21.29 17.30
N HIS A 337 4.73 20.21 16.55
CA HIS A 337 3.69 19.27 16.14
C HIS A 337 4.20 17.84 16.23
N ASN A 338 3.31 16.95 16.68
CA ASN A 338 3.49 15.50 16.64
C ASN A 338 2.32 14.90 15.84
N LEU A 339 2.65 14.15 14.79
CA LEU A 339 1.70 13.56 13.87
C LEU A 339 1.98 12.04 13.80
N PRO A 340 1.39 11.24 14.70
CA PRO A 340 1.48 9.78 14.65
C PRO A 340 0.76 9.25 13.40
N TYR A 341 1.43 8.39 12.63
CA TYR A 341 1.00 7.97 11.30
C TYR A 341 0.72 6.47 11.21
N VAL A 342 -0.49 6.15 10.74
CA VAL A 342 -0.97 4.78 10.54
C VAL A 342 -1.39 4.60 9.08
N GLY A 343 -0.69 3.73 8.33
CA GLY A 343 -1.05 3.42 6.94
C GLY A 343 0.15 3.33 6.00
N ASN A 344 -0.11 3.15 4.69
CA ASN A 344 0.95 3.21 3.67
C ASN A 344 1.02 4.62 3.08
N ALA A 345 2.16 5.30 3.22
CA ALA A 345 2.32 6.68 2.76
C ALA A 345 2.89 6.75 1.33
N PHE A 346 2.00 6.86 0.35
CA PHE A 346 2.41 7.01 -1.06
C PHE A 346 2.59 8.47 -1.50
N TYR A 347 2.01 9.44 -0.78
CA TYR A 347 1.95 10.85 -1.19
C TYR A 347 2.10 11.83 -0.01
N THR A 348 2.52 13.07 -0.31
CA THR A 348 2.59 14.16 0.68
C THR A 348 1.25 14.37 1.37
N GLN A 349 1.24 14.32 2.70
CA GLN A 349 0.03 14.48 3.51
C GLN A 349 -0.27 15.98 3.73
N PRO A 350 -1.51 16.45 3.49
CA PRO A 350 -1.89 17.85 3.67
C PRO A 350 -1.59 18.41 5.07
N HIS A 351 -1.71 17.58 6.11
CA HIS A 351 -1.52 17.96 7.51
C HIS A 351 -0.04 18.16 7.87
N ILE A 352 0.88 17.43 7.21
CA ILE A 352 2.32 17.67 7.36
C ILE A 352 2.69 19.02 6.72
N LEU A 353 2.09 19.36 5.58
CA LEU A 353 2.25 20.70 4.99
C LEU A 353 1.65 21.78 5.88
N GLY A 354 0.53 21.53 6.54
CA GLY A 354 -0.03 22.45 7.54
C GLY A 354 0.91 22.67 8.71
N ALA A 355 1.48 21.60 9.27
CA ALA A 355 2.49 21.70 10.32
C ALA A 355 3.73 22.49 9.89
N ILE A 356 4.14 22.38 8.62
CA ILE A 356 5.21 23.21 8.05
C ILE A 356 4.79 24.68 8.00
N ALA A 357 3.56 24.99 7.54
CA ALA A 357 3.05 26.36 7.48
C ALA A 357 3.00 26.99 8.88
N GLU A 358 2.42 26.29 9.86
CA GLU A 358 2.31 26.74 11.24
C GLU A 358 3.68 26.94 11.90
N ALA A 359 4.62 26.01 11.69
CA ALA A 359 5.99 26.14 12.21
C ALA A 359 6.75 27.34 11.62
N MET A 360 6.47 27.68 10.37
CA MET A 360 6.99 28.88 9.69
C MET A 360 6.20 30.16 10.04
N LYS A 361 5.05 30.03 10.70
CA LYS A 361 4.10 31.12 11.00
C LYS A 361 3.61 31.84 9.73
N ILE A 362 3.27 31.07 8.71
CA ILE A 362 2.72 31.56 7.45
C ILE A 362 1.36 30.91 7.17
N ASP A 363 0.52 31.57 6.38
CA ASP A 363 -0.73 30.99 5.92
C ASP A 363 -0.51 29.92 4.82
N HIS A 364 -1.55 29.13 4.56
CA HIS A 364 -1.50 28.03 3.59
C HIS A 364 -1.24 28.52 2.16
N ASP A 365 -1.73 29.70 1.77
CA ASP A 365 -1.55 30.21 0.41
C ASP A 365 -0.11 30.68 0.19
N THR A 366 0.48 31.30 1.21
CA THR A 366 1.90 31.66 1.22
C THR A 366 2.79 30.42 1.13
N LEU A 367 2.51 29.36 1.91
CA LEU A 367 3.26 28.11 1.79
C LEU A 367 3.09 27.50 0.38
N ARG A 368 1.89 27.55 -0.19
CA ARG A 368 1.63 27.04 -1.54
C ARG A 368 2.42 27.79 -2.62
N LYS A 369 2.56 29.11 -2.48
CA LYS A 369 3.43 29.95 -3.32
C LYS A 369 4.90 29.56 -3.16
N TYR A 370 5.36 29.29 -1.93
CA TYR A 370 6.73 28.81 -1.69
C TYR A 370 7.02 27.44 -2.29
N ILE A 371 6.01 26.57 -2.45
CA ILE A 371 6.14 25.30 -3.17
C ILE A 371 6.06 25.51 -4.71
N ASN A 372 5.91 26.76 -5.17
CA ASN A 372 5.81 27.18 -6.57
C ASN A 372 4.67 26.47 -7.33
N GLY A 373 3.58 26.16 -6.64
CA GLY A 373 2.47 25.40 -7.23
C GLY A 373 2.85 24.03 -7.81
N GLN A 374 4.04 23.49 -7.47
CA GLN A 374 4.46 22.15 -7.89
C GLN A 374 3.37 21.17 -7.41
N PRO A 375 2.65 20.50 -8.34
CA PRO A 375 1.61 19.58 -7.95
C PRO A 375 2.22 18.46 -7.11
N GLY A 376 1.50 18.01 -6.09
CA GLY A 376 1.86 16.74 -5.44
C GLY A 376 1.86 15.60 -6.46
N ASP A 377 2.62 14.53 -6.23
CA ASP A 377 2.82 13.44 -7.20
C ASP A 377 1.51 12.83 -7.73
N ALA A 378 0.40 12.86 -6.97
CA ALA A 378 -0.91 12.46 -7.48
C ALA A 378 -1.39 13.30 -8.70
N ALA A 379 -1.17 14.61 -8.67
CA ALA A 379 -1.51 15.53 -9.75
C ALA A 379 -0.46 15.54 -10.87
N GLY A 380 0.82 15.35 -10.54
CA GLY A 380 1.91 15.15 -11.52
C GLY A 380 1.74 13.85 -12.32
N VAL A 381 1.45 12.74 -11.64
CA VAL A 381 1.14 11.44 -12.24
C VAL A 381 -0.19 11.49 -13.01
N ALA A 382 -1.21 12.21 -12.54
CA ALA A 382 -2.44 12.41 -13.30
C ALA A 382 -2.22 13.24 -14.58
N ALA A 383 -1.38 14.27 -14.54
CA ALA A 383 -0.98 15.05 -15.71
C ALA A 383 -0.14 14.21 -16.70
N MET A 384 0.75 13.37 -16.19
CA MET A 384 1.48 12.39 -17.02
C MET A 384 0.56 11.30 -17.58
N ARG A 385 -0.43 10.82 -16.81
CA ARG A 385 -1.45 9.85 -17.25
C ARG A 385 -2.38 10.43 -18.32
N GLY A 386 -2.71 11.71 -18.23
CA GLY A 386 -3.44 12.43 -19.27
C GLY A 386 -2.67 12.49 -20.60
N LYS A 387 -1.34 12.55 -20.54
CA LYS A 387 -0.45 12.48 -21.73
C LYS A 387 -0.14 11.04 -22.17
N SER A 388 -0.13 10.06 -21.25
CA SER A 388 0.18 8.65 -21.55
C SER A 388 -1.04 7.84 -22.01
N GLY A 389 -2.25 8.18 -21.57
CA GLY A 389 -3.50 7.54 -22.04
C GLY A 389 -3.72 7.71 -23.54
N GLN A 390 -3.27 8.85 -24.10
CA GLN A 390 -3.30 9.12 -25.53
C GLN A 390 -2.24 8.31 -26.31
N ARG A 391 -1.12 7.91 -25.66
CA ARG A 391 -0.07 7.05 -26.24
C ARG A 391 -0.40 5.55 -26.10
N GLN A 392 -1.01 5.14 -25.00
CA GLN A 392 -1.41 3.75 -24.74
C GLN A 392 -2.59 3.31 -25.62
N GLY A 393 -3.54 4.19 -25.94
CA GLY A 393 -4.65 3.88 -26.86
C GLY A 393 -4.18 3.45 -28.25
N ALA A 394 -3.27 4.23 -28.85
CA ALA A 394 -2.68 3.91 -30.15
C ALA A 394 -1.76 2.68 -30.12
N THR A 395 -1.09 2.41 -28.99
CA THR A 395 -0.22 1.23 -28.86
C THR A 395 -1.04 -0.05 -28.65
N ASN A 396 -2.18 0.02 -27.97
CA ASN A 396 -3.06 -1.12 -27.75
C ASN A 396 -3.80 -1.51 -29.03
N SER A 397 -4.37 -0.54 -29.77
CA SER A 397 -5.01 -0.80 -31.07
C SER A 397 -4.01 -1.36 -32.09
N PHE A 398 -2.78 -0.83 -32.12
CA PHE A 398 -1.74 -1.34 -33.01
C PHE A 398 -1.28 -2.76 -32.63
N ARG A 399 -1.17 -3.07 -31.32
CA ARG A 399 -0.87 -4.43 -30.84
C ARG A 399 -1.95 -5.44 -31.21
N GLU A 400 -3.21 -5.08 -31.05
CA GLU A 400 -4.35 -5.93 -31.41
C GLU A 400 -4.34 -6.33 -32.88
N GLN A 401 -3.89 -5.43 -33.77
CA GLN A 401 -3.73 -5.71 -35.20
C GLN A 401 -2.50 -6.57 -35.52
N LEU A 402 -1.43 -6.50 -34.72
CA LEU A 402 -0.24 -7.34 -34.89
C LEU A 402 -0.46 -8.79 -34.45
N THR A 403 -1.30 -9.02 -33.44
CA THR A 403 -1.56 -10.36 -32.89
C THR A 403 -1.97 -11.40 -33.94
N PRO A 404 -2.98 -11.18 -34.80
CA PRO A 404 -3.35 -12.17 -35.82
C PRO A 404 -2.26 -12.39 -36.86
N LEU A 405 -1.43 -11.37 -37.16
CA LEU A 405 -0.32 -11.49 -38.12
C LEU A 405 0.82 -12.37 -37.58
N VAL A 406 1.07 -12.31 -36.27
CA VAL A 406 2.06 -13.16 -35.60
C VAL A 406 1.53 -14.58 -35.40
N VAL A 407 0.27 -14.73 -35.00
CA VAL A 407 -0.37 -16.05 -34.81
C VAL A 407 -0.45 -16.82 -36.12
N ASN A 408 -0.78 -16.15 -37.23
CA ASN A 408 -0.82 -16.75 -38.56
C ASN A 408 0.56 -16.84 -39.23
N GLN A 409 1.65 -16.62 -38.48
CA GLN A 409 3.05 -16.71 -38.92
C GLN A 409 3.42 -15.80 -40.12
N LYS A 410 2.60 -14.80 -40.43
CA LYS A 410 2.89 -13.77 -41.45
C LYS A 410 4.00 -12.82 -40.98
N LEU A 411 4.08 -12.59 -39.66
CA LEU A 411 5.16 -11.85 -39.01
C LEU A 411 5.81 -12.69 -37.91
N SER A 412 7.13 -12.57 -37.79
CA SER A 412 7.82 -13.08 -36.60
C SER A 412 7.58 -12.19 -35.38
N ARG A 413 7.72 -12.77 -34.18
CA ARG A 413 7.59 -12.02 -32.91
C ARG A 413 8.61 -10.87 -32.82
N SER A 414 9.82 -11.06 -33.35
CA SER A 414 10.86 -10.02 -33.36
C SER A 414 10.50 -8.87 -34.29
N GLU A 415 9.93 -9.15 -35.47
CA GLU A 415 9.46 -8.12 -36.40
C GLU A 415 8.29 -7.31 -35.81
N ALA A 416 7.35 -7.97 -35.13
CA ALA A 416 6.26 -7.30 -34.43
C ALA A 416 6.77 -6.37 -33.31
N VAL A 417 7.79 -6.80 -32.55
CA VAL A 417 8.44 -5.96 -31.53
C VAL A 417 9.14 -4.76 -32.15
N GLN A 418 9.81 -4.93 -33.30
CA GLN A 418 10.44 -3.82 -34.02
C GLN A 418 9.42 -2.80 -34.52
N LEU A 419 8.28 -3.25 -35.05
CA LEU A 419 7.20 -2.36 -35.47
C LEU A 419 6.62 -1.56 -34.29
N LEU A 420 6.53 -2.19 -33.11
CA LEU A 420 6.11 -1.50 -31.88
C LEU A 420 7.14 -0.48 -31.38
N SER A 421 8.43 -0.75 -31.51
CA SER A 421 9.47 0.18 -31.05
C SER A 421 9.54 1.45 -31.91
N ILE A 422 9.19 1.35 -33.21
CA ILE A 422 9.21 2.48 -34.15
C ILE A 422 7.81 3.11 -34.35
N LEU A 423 6.79 2.68 -33.59
CA LEU A 423 5.39 3.11 -33.76
C LEU A 423 5.20 4.64 -33.77
N ASN A 424 6.04 5.36 -33.02
CA ASN A 424 5.96 6.82 -32.89
C ASN A 424 6.71 7.58 -34.01
N ASN A 425 7.42 6.90 -34.90
CA ASN A 425 8.15 7.48 -36.03
C ASN A 425 7.45 7.10 -37.35
N SER A 426 6.62 7.99 -37.89
CA SER A 426 5.77 7.71 -39.06
C SER A 426 6.58 7.24 -40.27
N ALA A 427 7.66 7.97 -40.59
CA ALA A 427 8.48 7.70 -41.76
C ALA A 427 9.20 6.34 -41.64
N GLU A 428 9.70 6.03 -40.44
CA GLU A 428 10.41 4.77 -40.19
C GLU A 428 9.44 3.57 -40.16
N LEU A 429 8.25 3.75 -39.60
CA LEU A 429 7.20 2.74 -39.59
C LEU A 429 6.70 2.44 -41.00
N GLU A 430 6.38 3.48 -41.79
CA GLU A 430 5.94 3.34 -43.18
C GLU A 430 7.01 2.63 -44.03
N ALA A 431 8.26 3.08 -43.95
CA ALA A 431 9.36 2.44 -44.67
C ALA A 431 9.57 0.97 -44.27
N LYS A 432 9.39 0.62 -42.99
CA LYS A 432 9.49 -0.77 -42.52
C LYS A 432 8.32 -1.63 -42.99
N LEU A 433 7.10 -1.09 -42.96
CA LEU A 433 5.92 -1.79 -43.48
C LEU A 433 6.02 -2.02 -44.99
N GLU A 434 6.49 -1.04 -45.75
CA GLU A 434 6.74 -1.20 -47.19
C GLU A 434 7.77 -2.28 -47.50
N ARG A 435 8.86 -2.37 -46.70
CA ARG A 435 9.84 -3.45 -46.83
C ARG A 435 9.23 -4.83 -46.56
N LEU A 436 8.33 -4.93 -45.57
CA LEU A 436 7.63 -6.18 -45.25
C LEU A 436 6.63 -6.57 -46.35
N VAL A 437 5.98 -5.59 -46.98
CA VAL A 437 5.12 -5.83 -48.16
C VAL A 437 5.94 -6.28 -49.36
N LYS A 438 7.05 -5.60 -49.67
CA LYS A 438 7.96 -5.99 -50.76
C LYS A 438 8.57 -7.38 -50.56
N ALA A 439 8.76 -7.80 -49.30
CA ALA A 439 9.23 -9.13 -48.94
C ALA A 439 8.11 -10.20 -48.95
N ASN A 440 6.90 -9.87 -49.41
CA ASN A 440 5.70 -10.73 -49.37
C ASN A 440 5.33 -11.26 -47.97
N LYS A 441 5.80 -10.59 -46.90
CA LYS A 441 5.48 -10.96 -45.50
C LYS A 441 4.17 -10.34 -45.03
N LEU A 442 3.78 -9.21 -45.62
CA LEU A 442 2.50 -8.54 -45.38
C LEU A 442 1.82 -8.22 -46.71
N THR A 443 0.49 -8.19 -46.72
CA THR A 443 -0.24 -7.61 -47.85
C THR A 443 -0.26 -6.09 -47.73
N GLN A 444 -0.48 -5.40 -48.85
CA GLN A 444 -0.66 -3.94 -48.84
C GLN A 444 -1.87 -3.51 -47.98
N ALA A 445 -2.90 -4.35 -47.91
CA ALA A 445 -4.06 -4.15 -47.03
C ALA A 445 -3.69 -4.25 -45.55
N ASP A 446 -2.89 -5.26 -45.15
CA ASP A 446 -2.42 -5.42 -43.77
C ASP A 446 -1.59 -4.21 -43.32
N ALA A 447 -0.69 -3.73 -44.18
CA ALA A 447 0.14 -2.55 -43.90
C ALA A 447 -0.71 -1.27 -43.73
N GLN A 448 -1.71 -1.06 -44.59
CA GLN A 448 -2.62 0.08 -44.48
C GLN A 448 -3.50 -0.01 -43.22
N GLN A 449 -3.92 -1.21 -42.81
CA GLN A 449 -4.71 -1.41 -41.60
C GLN A 449 -3.89 -1.12 -40.34
N LEU A 450 -2.61 -1.51 -40.31
CA LEU A 450 -1.68 -1.17 -39.24
C LEU A 450 -1.49 0.35 -39.13
N LEU A 451 -1.30 1.06 -40.25
CA LEU A 451 -1.19 2.53 -40.26
C LEU A 451 -2.49 3.21 -39.78
N LYS A 452 -3.67 2.74 -40.21
CA LYS A 452 -4.96 3.26 -39.74
C LYS A 452 -5.18 3.03 -38.24
N SER A 453 -4.74 1.90 -37.69
CA SER A 453 -4.86 1.59 -36.27
C SER A 453 -4.01 2.51 -35.37
N ARG A 454 -2.94 3.08 -35.93
CA ARG A 454 -2.14 4.14 -35.30
C ARG A 454 -2.89 5.48 -35.27
N ASP A 455 -3.56 5.83 -36.35
CA ASP A 455 -4.13 7.18 -36.55
C ASP A 455 -5.55 7.36 -35.97
N SER A 456 -6.32 6.29 -35.86
CA SER A 456 -7.73 6.28 -35.40
C SER A 456 -7.97 6.75 -33.97
N GLN A 457 -6.93 6.87 -33.13
CA GLN A 457 -7.03 7.42 -31.76
C GLN A 457 -6.45 8.84 -31.64
N ARG A 458 -5.82 9.37 -32.69
CA ARG A 458 -5.27 10.73 -32.71
C ARG A 458 -6.34 11.79 -33.07
N ASN A 459 -7.38 11.41 -33.81
CA ASN A 459 -8.42 12.31 -34.34
C ASN A 459 -9.66 12.52 -33.46
N ASN A 460 -9.83 11.81 -32.33
CA ASN A 460 -10.99 11.97 -31.44
C ASN A 460 -10.97 13.28 -30.58
N LYS A 461 -10.22 14.31 -30.99
CA LYS A 461 -10.14 15.61 -30.30
C LYS A 461 -10.21 16.85 -31.20
N THR A 462 -10.39 16.71 -32.51
CA THR A 462 -10.61 17.86 -33.42
C THR A 462 -12.09 18.10 -33.76
N GLY A 463 -13.01 17.22 -33.34
CA GLY A 463 -14.45 17.35 -33.57
C GLY A 463 -15.22 17.94 -32.39
N THR A 464 -14.86 19.14 -31.90
CA THR A 464 -15.77 19.97 -31.07
C THR A 464 -15.39 21.45 -31.16
N ARG A 465 -15.52 22.01 -32.37
CA ARG A 465 -15.79 23.43 -32.60
C ARG A 465 -16.64 23.54 -33.86
N GLN A 466 -17.94 23.40 -33.68
CA GLN A 466 -18.95 24.17 -34.39
C GLN A 466 -19.98 24.62 -33.35
#